data_AF-A0A820J7H1-F1
#
_entry.id   AF-A0A820J7H1-F1
#
_cell.length_a   1.000
_cell.length_b   1.000
_cell.length_c   1.000
_cell.angle_alpha   90.00
_cell.angle_beta   90.00
_cell.angle_gamma   90.00
#
_symmetry.space_group_name_H-M   'P 1'
#
loop_
_entity.id
_entity.type
_entity.pdbx_description
1 polymer ?
#
loop_
_entity_poly.entity_id
_entity_poly.type
_entity_poly.pdbx_seq_one_letter_code
_entity_poly.pdbx_strand_id
1 'polypeptide(L)'
;MSSLSNTLNIAQKMLVQYCHMTILIFGTIGSLINICLFSRRNLRSNSCCIYLLSSSISAIILLSIGIIPQIYTLYRSPNPFTTISTFCKA
;
A
#
# COMPACT_ATOMS: atom_id res chain seq x y z
N MET A 1 1.27 32.26 -11.05
CA MET A 1 1.30 30.80 -11.29
C MET A 1 2.00 30.01 -10.19
N SER A 2 2.76 30.63 -9.28
CA SER A 2 3.41 29.96 -8.13
C SER A 2 2.46 29.59 -6.99
N SER A 3 1.37 30.34 -6.79
CA SER A 3 0.41 30.10 -5.70
C SER A 3 -0.35 28.78 -5.89
N LEU A 4 -0.90 28.53 -7.07
CA LEU A 4 -1.65 27.31 -7.39
C LEU A 4 -0.80 26.04 -7.23
N SER A 5 0.43 26.05 -7.74
CA SER A 5 1.37 24.92 -7.61
C SER A 5 1.70 24.64 -6.14
N ASN A 6 1.78 25.68 -5.30
CA ASN A 6 2.05 25.50 -3.88
C ASN A 6 0.84 24.92 -3.13
N THR A 7 -0.38 25.38 -3.44
CA THR A 7 -1.61 24.83 -2.86
C THR A 7 -1.81 23.36 -3.24
N LEU A 8 -1.53 22.99 -4.49
CA LEU A 8 -1.65 21.62 -4.98
C LEU A 8 -0.65 20.68 -4.29
N ASN A 9 0.58 21.14 -4.08
CA ASN A 9 1.63 20.36 -3.42
C ASN A 9 1.29 20.10 -1.93
N ILE A 10 0.75 21.12 -1.24
CA ILE A 10 0.26 20.96 0.14
C ILE A 10 -0.91 19.98 0.19
N ALA A 11 -1.89 20.12 -0.72
CA ALA A 11 -3.03 19.21 -0.80
C ALA A 11 -2.59 17.76 -1.09
N GLN A 12 -1.64 17.55 -2.01
CA GLN A 12 -1.08 16.24 -2.28
C GLN A 12 -0.40 15.64 -1.06
N LYS A 13 0.41 16.41 -0.32
CA LYS A 13 1.04 15.92 0.92
C LYS A 13 0.01 15.45 1.94
N MET A 14 -1.04 16.24 2.16
CA MET A 14 -2.10 15.89 3.11
C MET A 14 -2.86 14.64 2.63
N LEU A 15 -3.17 14.56 1.33
CA LEU A 15 -3.87 13.42 0.77
C LEU A 15 -3.04 12.13 0.88
N VAL A 16 -1.74 12.21 0.60
CA VAL A 16 -0.85 11.06 0.72
C VAL A 16 -0.73 10.65 2.18
N GLN A 17 -0.49 11.58 3.08
CA GLN A 17 -0.29 11.28 4.49
C GLN A 17 -1.53 10.66 5.16
N TYR A 18 -2.72 11.22 4.96
CA TYR A 18 -3.92 10.70 5.60
C TYR A 18 -4.49 9.49 4.85
N CYS A 19 -4.68 9.60 3.53
CA CYS A 19 -5.36 8.54 2.78
C CYS A 19 -4.51 7.26 2.70
N HIS A 20 -3.20 7.38 2.46
CA HIS A 20 -2.36 6.18 2.30
C HIS A 20 -2.14 5.47 3.63
N MET A 21 -2.02 6.20 4.74
CA MET A 21 -1.95 5.58 6.07
C MET A 21 -3.24 4.82 6.41
N THR A 22 -4.41 5.43 6.14
CA THR A 22 -5.69 4.75 6.37
C THR A 22 -5.83 3.49 5.50
N ILE A 23 -5.52 3.59 4.21
CA ILE A 23 -5.58 2.44 3.29
C ILE A 23 -4.62 1.34 3.73
N LEU A 24 -3.41 1.68 4.18
CA LEU A 24 -2.44 0.71 4.65
C LEU A 24 -2.93 -0.01 5.91
N ILE A 25 -3.45 0.72 6.90
CA ILE A 25 -3.97 0.11 8.15
C ILE A 25 -5.16 -0.79 7.86
N PHE A 26 -6.20 -0.28 7.18
CA PHE A 26 -7.40 -1.08 6.90
C PHE A 26 -7.12 -2.23 5.92
N GLY A 27 -6.31 -1.99 4.90
CA GLY A 27 -5.96 -2.99 3.90
C GLY A 27 -5.13 -4.15 4.47
N THR A 28 -4.17 -3.85 5.36
CA THR A 28 -3.40 -4.89 6.05
C THR A 28 -4.25 -5.67 7.03
N ILE A 29 -5.08 -5.01 7.86
CA ILE A 29 -5.97 -5.69 8.81
C ILE A 29 -6.96 -6.59 8.07
N GLY A 30 -7.64 -6.09 7.04
CA GLY A 30 -8.60 -6.87 6.25
C GLY A 30 -7.95 -8.10 5.60
N SER A 31 -6.74 -7.92 5.05
CA SER A 31 -5.99 -9.03 4.44
C SER A 31 -5.51 -10.06 5.48
N LEU A 32 -5.10 -9.63 6.67
CA LEU A 32 -4.71 -10.52 7.78
C LEU A 32 -5.91 -11.35 8.28
N ILE A 33 -7.08 -10.74 8.40
CA ILE A 33 -8.32 -11.44 8.77
C ILE A 33 -8.65 -12.49 7.72
N ASN A 34 -8.58 -12.14 6.43
CA ASN A 34 -8.81 -13.09 5.34
C ASN A 34 -7.81 -14.26 5.38
N ILE A 35 -6.53 -13.98 5.61
CA ILE A 35 -5.51 -15.02 5.75
C ILE A 35 -5.83 -15.94 6.93
N CYS A 36 -6.17 -15.39 8.09
CA CYS A 36 -6.54 -16.17 9.28
C CYS A 36 -7.77 -17.06 9.02
N LEU A 37 -8.78 -16.51 8.34
CA LEU A 37 -10.02 -17.22 8.04
C LEU A 37 -9.79 -18.35 7.02
N PHE A 38 -9.11 -18.08 5.91
CA PHE A 38 -8.83 -19.07 4.86
C PHE A 38 -7.69 -20.04 5.19
N SER A 39 -6.89 -19.76 6.22
CA SER A 39 -5.88 -20.70 6.73
C SER A 39 -6.51 -21.91 7.43
N ARG A 40 -7.78 -21.83 7.86
CA ARG A 40 -8.49 -22.95 8.49
C ARG A 40 -8.56 -24.15 7.55
N ARG A 41 -8.10 -25.31 8.04
CA ARG A 41 -8.00 -26.57 7.29
C ARG A 41 -9.31 -27.00 6.60
N ASN A 42 -10.45 -26.65 7.19
CA ASN A 42 -11.78 -26.97 6.68
C ASN A 42 -12.13 -26.22 5.37
N LEU A 43 -11.53 -25.05 5.13
CA LEU A 43 -11.79 -24.22 3.94
C LEU A 43 -10.78 -24.47 2.81
N ARG A 44 -9.61 -25.07 3.11
CA ARG A 44 -8.57 -25.38 2.13
C ARG A 44 -8.94 -26.52 1.16
N SER A 45 -10.05 -27.20 1.39
CA SER A 45 -10.58 -28.21 0.45
C SER A 45 -11.23 -27.59 -0.79
N ASN A 46 -11.53 -26.28 -0.78
CA ASN A 46 -12.09 -25.58 -1.92
C ASN A 46 -11.00 -24.75 -2.62
N SER A 47 -10.80 -25.00 -3.91
CA SER A 47 -9.84 -24.27 -4.76
C SER A 47 -10.06 -22.76 -4.70
N CYS A 48 -11.31 -22.30 -4.61
CA CYS A 48 -11.65 -20.87 -4.51
C CYS A 48 -11.03 -20.21 -3.27
N CYS A 49 -11.05 -20.90 -2.12
CA CYS A 49 -10.45 -20.38 -0.88
C CYS A 49 -8.93 -20.23 -0.98
N ILE A 50 -8.26 -21.08 -1.77
CA ILE A 50 -6.82 -20.98 -2.00
C ILE A 50 -6.50 -19.75 -2.89
N TYR A 51 -7.31 -19.49 -3.91
CA TYR A 51 -7.18 -18.27 -4.72
C TYR A 51 -7.41 -17.00 -3.89
N LEU A 52 -8.42 -16.99 -3.03
CA LEU A 52 -8.69 -15.85 -2.14
C LEU A 52 -7.57 -15.64 -1.11
N LEU A 53 -6.98 -16.73 -0.60
CA LEU A 53 -5.81 -16.66 0.26
C LEU A 53 -4.60 -16.06 -0.48
N SER A 54 -4.31 -16.53 -1.70
CA SER A 54 -3.23 -15.98 -2.53
C SER A 54 -3.47 -14.51 -2.85
N SER A 55 -4.71 -14.13 -3.19
CA SER A 55 -5.07 -12.74 -3.48
C SER A 55 -4.88 -11.85 -2.26
N SER A 56 -5.15 -12.35 -1.05
CA SER A 56 -4.94 -11.60 0.20
C SER A 56 -3.44 -11.39 0.48
N ILE A 57 -2.60 -12.38 0.19
CA ILE A 57 -1.14 -12.26 0.29
C ILE A 57 -0.63 -11.24 -0.74
N SER A 58 -1.07 -11.34 -1.99
CA SER A 58 -0.71 -10.38 -3.04
C SER A 58 -1.16 -8.95 -2.69
N ALA A 59 -2.32 -8.78 -2.05
CA ALA A 59 -2.79 -7.48 -1.59
C ALA A 59 -1.87 -6.87 -0.53
N ILE A 60 -1.37 -7.66 0.43
CA ILE A 60 -0.40 -7.19 1.43
C ILE A 60 0.91 -6.78 0.76
N ILE A 61 1.42 -7.58 -0.19
CA ILE A 61 2.65 -7.26 -0.93
C ILE A 61 2.47 -5.97 -1.73
N LEU A 62 1.34 -5.81 -2.43
CA LEU A 62 1.05 -4.62 -3.23
C LEU A 62 0.93 -3.37 -2.36
N LEU A 63 0.21 -3.45 -1.23
CA LEU A 63 0.12 -2.35 -0.27
C LEU A 63 1.50 -1.99 0.28
N SER A 64 2.34 -2.99 0.57
CA SER A 64 3.69 -2.79 1.08
C SER A 64 4.58 -2.09 0.04
N ILE A 65 4.60 -2.56 -1.20
CA ILE A 65 5.46 -1.99 -2.25
C ILE A 65 4.93 -0.65 -2.77
N GLY A 66 3.60 -0.48 -2.86
CA GLY A 66 3.00 0.75 -3.38
C GLY A 66 3.05 1.91 -2.38
N ILE A 67 2.71 1.65 -1.12
CA ILE A 67 2.45 2.71 -0.14
C ILE A 67 3.68 3.01 0.74
N ILE A 68 4.44 2.00 1.18
CA ILE A 68 5.60 2.20 2.06
C ILE A 68 6.63 3.17 1.46
N PRO A 69 7.08 3.05 0.19
CA PRO A 69 8.05 3.99 -0.36
C PRO A 69 7.45 5.40 -0.53
N GLN A 70 6.15 5.53 -0.81
CA GLN A 70 5.48 6.84 -0.87
C GLN A 70 5.48 7.51 0.51
N ILE A 71 5.17 6.78 1.57
CA ILE A 71 5.29 7.31 2.95
C ILE A 71 6.75 7.64 3.27
N TYR A 72 7.70 6.80 2.85
CA TYR A 72 9.12 7.02 3.12
C TYR A 72 9.63 8.35 2.52
N THR A 73 9.13 8.75 1.34
CA THR A 73 9.45 10.07 0.76
C THR A 73 8.96 11.26 1.58
N LEU A 74 7.88 11.10 2.33
CA LEU A 74 7.35 12.18 3.17
C LEU A 74 8.24 12.43 4.39
N TYR A 75 8.90 11.40 4.91
CA TYR A 75 9.65 11.47 6.16
C TYR A 75 11.18 11.52 5.99
N ARG A 76 11.74 11.03 4.87
CA ARG A 76 13.20 10.98 4.65
C ARG A 76 13.60 11.59 3.31
N SER A 77 14.52 12.55 3.36
CA SER A 77 15.30 13.02 2.22
C SER A 77 16.64 12.27 2.20
N PRO A 78 17.11 11.72 1.06
CA PRO A 78 16.61 11.89 -0.31
C PRO A 78 15.46 10.95 -0.71
N ASN A 79 14.66 11.38 -1.69
CA ASN A 79 13.52 10.63 -2.21
C ASN A 79 13.96 9.30 -2.87
N PRO A 80 13.45 8.13 -2.43
CA PRO A 80 13.79 6.84 -3.06
C PRO A 80 13.41 6.77 -4.55
N PHE A 81 12.34 7.46 -4.97
CA PHE A 81 11.89 7.50 -6.37
C PHE A 81 12.88 8.21 -7.31
N THR A 82 13.76 9.07 -6.79
CA THR A 82 14.77 9.77 -7.60
C THR A 82 16.15 9.14 -7.49
N THR A 83 16.34 8.22 -6.56
CA THR A 83 17.68 7.71 -6.18
C THR A 83 17.85 6.24 -6.57
N ILE A 84 16.76 5.47 -6.63
CA ILE A 84 16.78 4.03 -6.89
C ILE A 84 16.02 3.74 -8.20
N SER A 85 16.71 3.20 -9.21
CA SER A 85 16.16 2.94 -10.55
C SER A 85 14.96 1.98 -10.55
N THR A 86 14.88 1.06 -9.58
CA THR A 86 13.76 0.11 -9.41
C THR A 86 12.48 0.74 -8.86
N PHE A 87 12.59 1.88 -8.16
CA PHE A 87 11.43 2.65 -7.68
C PHE A 87 11.17 3.88 -8.56
N CYS A 88 11.94 4.07 -9.62
CA CYS A 88 11.80 5.22 -10.50
C CYS A 88 10.46 5.13 -11.22
N LYS A 89 9.73 6.25 -11.25
CA LYS A 89 8.45 6.36 -11.95
C LYS A 89 8.73 6.25 -13.45
N ALA A 90 8.35 5.13 -14.06
CA ALA A 90 8.27 5.02 -15.52
C ALA A 90 7.22 6.00 -16.07
#